data_AF-A0A137QGN7-F1
#
_entry.id   AF-A0A137QGN7-F1
#
_cell.length_a   1.000
_cell.length_b   1.000
_cell.length_c   1.000
_cell.angle_alpha   90.00
_cell.angle_beta   90.00
_cell.angle_gamma   90.00
#
_symmetry.space_group_name_H-M   'P 1'
#
loop_
_entity.id
_entity.type
_entity.pdbx_description
1 polymer ?
#
loop_
_entity_poly.entity_id
_entity_poly.type
_entity_poly.pdbx_seq_one_letter_code
_entity_poly.pdbx_strand_id
1 'polypeptide(L)'
;MPTIPVDKADLWERLGQEYSTEEFDKLCFEYGLEIDEDTTEEVEEAIRKGLPAERPQLKIEVPANRYDLHCIEGISRALSTFLGKKPAPQYKFVYPPGGESNLLTVTLHPDTVKIRPLFAGAILRNVKFTPRSYASFIDLQDKLHQNICRRRQLVSIGTHDLDTLTPPFRYEAQPPKDIKFIPLNKDKAYTAEELMTVYEASRARLCSEKHLARYLHIIRDSPVYPIIYDAQDHVLSMPPIINSEHSKITLNTRNVFIDVTAIDQTKLDIVVNMVATMFSEYCEEPFTVIIGILFCVDTLHSAVAIYGAWEACVTNFTNPEFFLNISWTIPFTACATSVAAILSQGFLAHRVLVLTKNKILVGVIGLFSFIGFFFGMYAGTYSGIISVVAKFGPLAPYVICWLGFQTAADILITASLIWTLKNARTGFHKTDTVINRLIRGAVQTGLFVSIFAIGDLFSFLFARNTYLYAMFAYPIGRIYTNTLLDTLNARNRFKQQKTGTMDVDSEGNATAFRMTEQSNVHVKHEIITDTSERSMEERDAKYKADEVYQSNGTMI
;
A
#
# COMPACT_ATOMS: atom_id res chain seq x y z
N MET A 1 -7.73 27.47 -2.59
CA MET A 1 -7.23 26.11 -2.89
C MET A 1 -8.28 25.12 -2.37
N PRO A 2 -8.04 23.80 -2.13
CA PRO A 2 -9.00 23.02 -1.36
C PRO A 2 -9.08 23.50 0.09
N THR A 3 -10.23 24.04 0.48
CA THR A 3 -10.49 24.47 1.87
C THR A 3 -11.12 23.31 2.66
N ILE A 4 -10.53 22.99 3.81
CA ILE A 4 -10.92 21.87 4.68
C ILE A 4 -11.41 22.45 6.02
N PRO A 5 -12.71 22.31 6.36
CA PRO A 5 -13.21 22.69 7.67
C PRO A 5 -12.77 21.62 8.70
N VAL A 6 -12.18 22.06 9.81
CA VAL A 6 -11.80 21.20 10.93
C VAL A 6 -12.37 21.75 12.24
N ASP A 7 -12.94 20.87 13.08
CA ASP A 7 -13.39 21.24 14.43
C ASP A 7 -12.19 21.71 15.26
N LYS A 8 -12.24 22.95 15.74
CA LYS A 8 -11.11 23.63 16.40
C LYS A 8 -10.66 22.90 17.66
N ALA A 9 -11.60 22.38 18.45
CA ALA A 9 -11.31 21.67 19.69
C ALA A 9 -10.82 20.23 19.44
N ASP A 10 -11.34 19.53 18.42
CA ASP A 10 -10.83 18.23 17.99
C ASP A 10 -9.36 18.34 17.50
N LEU A 11 -9.04 19.40 16.77
CA LEU A 11 -7.68 19.67 16.32
C LEU A 11 -6.72 19.87 17.50
N TRP A 12 -7.10 20.64 18.53
CA TRP A 12 -6.32 20.83 19.74
C TRP A 12 -6.14 19.52 20.54
N GLU A 13 -7.21 18.74 20.70
CA GLU A 13 -7.20 17.40 21.31
C GLU A 13 -6.17 16.50 20.61
N ARG A 14 -6.11 16.51 19.27
CA ARG A 14 -5.17 15.71 18.48
C ARG A 14 -3.72 16.20 18.52
N LEU A 15 -3.51 17.52 18.55
CA LEU A 15 -2.20 18.16 18.64
C LEU A 15 -1.63 18.15 20.07
N GLY A 16 -2.44 17.84 21.07
CA GLY A 16 -2.05 17.74 22.49
C GLY A 16 -1.73 19.09 23.14
N GLN A 17 -2.12 20.20 22.51
CA GLN A 17 -2.11 21.54 23.10
C GLN A 17 -3.15 22.41 22.40
N GLU A 18 -3.69 23.38 23.12
CA GLU A 18 -4.45 24.48 22.55
C GLU A 18 -3.48 25.53 21.98
N TYR A 19 -3.91 26.23 20.94
CA TYR A 19 -3.16 27.34 20.32
C TYR A 19 -4.08 28.57 20.27
N SER A 20 -3.51 29.76 20.46
CA SER A 20 -4.16 30.99 20.00
C SER A 20 -4.24 31.02 18.47
N THR A 21 -5.16 31.83 17.92
CA THR A 21 -5.32 31.95 16.46
C THR A 21 -4.03 32.48 15.81
N GLU A 22 -3.30 33.41 16.43
CA GLU A 22 -2.01 33.90 15.93
C GLU A 22 -0.89 32.84 15.94
N GLU A 23 -0.78 32.04 17.00
CA GLU A 23 0.21 30.96 17.08
C GLU A 23 -0.08 29.84 16.07
N PHE A 24 -1.36 29.54 15.85
CA PHE A 24 -1.77 28.52 14.89
C PHE A 24 -1.63 29.00 13.44
N ASP A 25 -1.94 30.27 13.16
CA ASP A 25 -1.70 30.87 11.83
C ASP A 25 -0.22 30.83 11.46
N LYS A 26 0.66 31.21 12.40
CA LYS A 26 2.11 31.10 12.22
C LYS A 26 2.56 29.65 11.96
N LEU A 27 2.01 28.67 12.69
CA LEU A 27 2.29 27.25 12.46
C LEU A 27 1.82 26.76 11.09
N CYS A 28 0.63 27.19 10.66
CA CYS A 28 0.11 26.93 9.32
C CYS A 28 1.08 27.50 8.26
N PHE A 29 1.44 28.77 8.38
CA PHE A 29 2.37 29.44 7.47
C PHE A 29 3.73 28.74 7.39
N GLU A 30 4.33 28.37 8.53
CA GLU A 30 5.60 27.63 8.59
C GLU A 30 5.52 26.25 7.92
N TYR A 31 4.37 25.59 7.96
CA TYR A 31 4.13 24.29 7.31
C TYR A 31 3.67 24.39 5.84
N GLY A 32 3.25 25.57 5.38
CA GLY A 32 2.71 25.82 4.03
C GLY A 32 1.21 25.59 3.91
N LEU A 33 0.45 25.95 4.96
CA LEU A 33 -1.00 26.05 5.03
C LEU A 33 -1.42 27.50 5.31
N GLU A 34 -2.68 27.83 5.07
CA GLU A 34 -3.25 29.15 5.32
C GLU A 34 -4.62 28.99 6.02
N ILE A 35 -4.94 29.85 6.98
CA ILE A 35 -6.25 29.88 7.63
C ILE A 35 -7.14 30.85 6.85
N ASP A 36 -8.14 30.31 6.16
CA ASP A 36 -9.12 31.07 5.38
C ASP A 36 -10.16 31.75 6.30
N GLU A 37 -10.57 31.05 7.36
CA GLU A 37 -11.63 31.51 8.28
C GLU A 37 -11.55 30.81 9.64
N ASP A 38 -11.87 31.53 10.72
CA ASP A 38 -12.06 30.98 12.08
C ASP A 38 -13.47 31.34 12.56
N THR A 39 -14.38 30.35 12.62
CA THR A 39 -15.80 30.59 12.90
C THR A 39 -16.12 30.82 14.39
N THR A 40 -15.10 30.96 15.25
CA THR A 40 -15.27 31.08 16.71
C THR A 40 -16.18 32.26 17.07
N GLU A 41 -15.95 33.44 16.49
CA GLU A 41 -16.74 34.64 16.81
C GLU A 41 -18.20 34.52 16.36
N GLU A 42 -18.44 33.97 15.16
CA GLU A 42 -19.78 33.74 14.62
C GLU A 42 -20.58 32.76 15.49
N VAL A 43 -19.94 31.67 15.93
CA VAL A 43 -20.52 30.67 16.82
C VAL A 43 -20.86 31.27 18.19
N GLU A 44 -19.93 32.04 18.77
CA GLU A 44 -20.20 32.73 20.03
C GLU A 44 -21.35 33.74 19.90
N GLU A 45 -21.41 34.51 18.81
CA GLU A 45 -22.48 35.47 18.58
C GLU A 45 -23.85 34.77 18.40
N ALA A 46 -23.89 33.65 17.67
CA ALA A 46 -25.07 32.82 17.53
C ALA A 46 -25.56 32.26 18.88
N ILE A 47 -24.66 31.76 19.73
CA ILE A 47 -24.96 31.31 21.10
C ILE A 47 -25.52 32.47 21.94
N ARG A 48 -24.89 33.65 21.90
CA ARG A 48 -25.37 34.87 22.61
C ARG A 48 -26.75 35.31 22.12
N LYS A 49 -27.07 35.09 20.84
CA LYS A 49 -28.40 35.33 20.23
C LYS A 49 -29.42 34.22 20.50
N GLY A 50 -29.05 33.13 21.18
CA GLY A 50 -29.92 31.98 21.46
C GLY A 50 -30.26 31.15 20.21
N LEU A 51 -29.47 31.27 19.15
CA LEU A 51 -29.61 30.50 17.92
C LEU A 51 -28.90 29.14 18.03
N PRO A 52 -29.36 28.11 17.31
CA PRO A 52 -28.60 26.87 17.20
C PRO A 52 -27.26 27.15 16.49
N ALA A 53 -26.16 26.86 17.18
CA ALA A 53 -24.80 27.06 16.69
C ALA A 53 -24.05 25.72 16.67
N GLU A 54 -23.25 25.49 15.63
CA GLU A 54 -22.30 24.38 15.57
C GLU A 54 -21.05 24.69 16.43
N ARG A 55 -20.13 23.72 16.57
CA ARG A 55 -18.86 23.97 17.26
C ARG A 55 -17.95 24.84 16.37
N PRO A 56 -17.05 25.68 16.95
CA PRO A 56 -16.10 26.46 16.18
C PRO A 56 -15.24 25.61 15.24
N GLN A 57 -15.09 26.06 14.01
CA GLN A 57 -14.31 25.41 12.96
C GLN A 57 -13.22 26.36 12.46
N LEU A 58 -12.08 25.78 12.09
CA LEU A 58 -11.05 26.44 11.30
C LEU A 58 -11.20 25.97 9.86
N LYS A 59 -11.32 26.89 8.91
CA LYS A 59 -11.28 26.59 7.48
C LYS A 59 -9.82 26.74 7.03
N ILE A 60 -9.18 25.62 6.73
CA ILE A 60 -7.75 25.57 6.38
C ILE A 60 -7.62 25.34 4.88
N GLU A 61 -6.96 26.25 4.18
CA GLU A 61 -6.52 26.07 2.79
C GLU A 61 -5.34 25.08 2.75
N VAL A 62 -5.47 24.00 1.97
CA VAL A 62 -4.39 23.00 1.79
C VAL A 62 -3.88 22.97 0.35
N PRO A 63 -2.58 22.70 0.10
CA PRO A 63 -2.04 22.56 -1.25
C PRO A 63 -2.74 21.47 -2.08
N ALA A 64 -3.13 21.79 -3.31
CA ALA A 64 -3.91 20.90 -4.20
C ALA A 64 -3.19 19.60 -4.64
N ASN A 65 -1.91 19.45 -4.29
CA ASN A 65 -1.10 18.24 -4.49
C ASN A 65 -0.95 17.37 -3.23
N ARG A 66 -1.48 17.80 -2.07
CA ARG A 66 -1.41 17.13 -0.77
C ARG A 66 -2.76 16.55 -0.36
N TYR A 67 -3.19 15.53 -1.10
CA TYR A 67 -4.45 14.82 -0.85
C TYR A 67 -4.55 14.18 0.54
N ASP A 68 -3.41 13.94 1.18
CA ASP A 68 -3.29 13.46 2.56
C ASP A 68 -3.68 14.52 3.61
N LEU A 69 -3.87 15.78 3.22
CA LEU A 69 -4.32 16.88 4.08
C LEU A 69 -5.82 17.20 3.91
N HIS A 70 -6.56 16.42 3.12
CA HIS A 70 -7.99 16.65 2.85
C HIS A 70 -8.93 16.21 4.00
N CYS A 71 -8.41 15.96 5.20
CA CYS A 71 -9.18 15.58 6.40
C CYS A 71 -8.43 15.94 7.69
N ILE A 72 -9.13 15.94 8.83
CA ILE A 72 -8.56 16.33 10.13
C ILE A 72 -7.49 15.35 10.62
N GLU A 73 -7.65 14.05 10.34
CA GLU A 73 -6.66 13.00 10.61
C GLU A 73 -5.36 13.28 9.87
N GLY A 74 -5.48 13.72 8.61
CA GLY A 74 -4.39 14.15 7.75
C GLY A 74 -3.62 15.36 8.29
N ILE A 75 -4.34 16.47 8.50
CA ILE A 75 -3.78 17.75 8.97
C ILE A 75 -3.12 17.59 10.34
N SER A 76 -3.84 17.02 11.32
CA SER A 76 -3.33 16.86 12.68
C SER A 76 -2.10 15.94 12.76
N ARG A 77 -2.07 14.85 11.98
CA ARG A 77 -0.90 13.96 11.85
C ARG A 77 0.29 14.67 11.21
N ALA A 78 0.06 15.42 10.14
CA ALA A 78 1.12 16.14 9.42
C ALA A 78 1.76 17.20 10.31
N LEU A 79 0.95 18.04 10.97
CA LEU A 79 1.43 19.05 11.92
C LEU A 79 2.09 18.42 13.16
N SER A 80 1.55 17.33 13.71
CA SER A 80 2.20 16.58 14.81
C SER A 80 3.58 16.03 14.43
N THR A 81 3.75 15.65 13.16
CA THR A 81 5.04 15.15 12.63
C THR A 81 6.02 16.29 12.39
N PHE A 82 5.55 17.41 11.84
CA PHE A 82 6.34 18.63 11.62
C PHE A 82 6.88 19.21 12.93
N LEU A 83 6.02 19.28 13.96
CA LEU A 83 6.38 19.70 15.32
C LEU A 83 7.25 18.70 16.10
N GLY A 84 7.59 17.54 15.52
CA GLY A 84 8.35 16.48 16.20
C GLY A 84 7.62 15.78 17.36
N LYS A 85 6.34 16.10 17.61
CA LYS A 85 5.52 15.54 18.70
C LYS A 85 5.23 14.06 18.53
N LYS A 86 5.04 13.60 17.29
CA LYS A 86 4.73 12.21 16.93
C LYS A 86 5.57 11.81 15.71
N PRO A 87 6.17 10.61 15.65
CA PRO A 87 6.81 10.13 14.44
C PRO A 87 5.78 9.87 13.33
N ALA A 88 6.21 9.95 12.07
CA ALA A 88 5.36 9.56 10.94
C ALA A 88 4.91 8.09 11.08
N PRO A 89 3.61 7.77 10.85
CA PRO A 89 3.10 6.42 11.06
C PRO A 89 3.67 5.41 10.06
N GLN A 90 3.82 4.17 10.51
CA GLN A 90 4.27 3.06 9.67
C GLN A 90 3.08 2.18 9.27
N TYR A 91 2.55 2.41 8.07
CA TYR A 91 1.53 1.55 7.45
C TYR A 91 2.16 0.22 6.99
N LYS A 92 1.51 -0.90 7.32
CA LYS A 92 1.96 -2.28 7.00
C LYS A 92 1.00 -2.97 5.99
N PHE A 93 1.02 -4.30 5.77
CA PHE A 93 -0.03 -5.05 5.01
C PHE A 93 -0.49 -6.36 5.73
N VAL A 94 -1.81 -6.52 6.00
CA VAL A 94 -2.47 -7.59 6.81
C VAL A 94 -2.83 -8.78 5.92
N TYR A 95 -2.77 -9.98 6.48
CA TYR A 95 -3.61 -11.09 6.02
C TYR A 95 -4.81 -11.23 6.97
N PRO A 96 -6.01 -11.59 6.47
CA PRO A 96 -7.17 -11.83 7.33
C PRO A 96 -6.93 -13.01 8.29
N PRO A 97 -7.71 -13.13 9.38
CA PRO A 97 -7.65 -14.31 10.25
C PRO A 97 -7.86 -15.59 9.42
N GLY A 98 -6.85 -16.47 9.40
CA GLY A 98 -6.78 -17.63 8.51
C GLY A 98 -5.74 -17.55 7.37
N GLY A 99 -5.11 -16.40 7.14
CA GLY A 99 -4.03 -16.24 6.16
C GLY A 99 -4.53 -16.10 4.71
N GLU A 100 -3.75 -16.61 3.75
CA GLU A 100 -4.05 -16.49 2.31
C GLU A 100 -5.37 -17.14 1.90
N SER A 101 -5.80 -18.23 2.56
CA SER A 101 -7.05 -18.94 2.23
C SER A 101 -8.30 -18.09 2.44
N ASN A 102 -8.21 -17.07 3.30
CA ASN A 102 -9.34 -16.23 3.69
C ASN A 102 -9.27 -14.84 3.05
N LEU A 103 -8.39 -14.65 2.04
CA LEU A 103 -8.36 -13.45 1.21
C LEU A 103 -9.68 -13.31 0.44
N LEU A 104 -10.30 -12.13 0.55
CA LEU A 104 -11.48 -11.81 -0.22
C LEU A 104 -11.07 -11.48 -1.66
N THR A 105 -11.63 -12.20 -2.62
CA THR A 105 -11.36 -12.02 -4.04
C THR A 105 -12.46 -11.19 -4.71
N VAL A 106 -12.06 -10.35 -5.66
CA VAL A 106 -12.97 -9.66 -6.58
C VAL A 106 -12.66 -10.15 -7.98
N THR A 107 -13.64 -10.72 -8.68
CA THR A 107 -13.48 -11.20 -10.06
C THR A 107 -13.94 -10.11 -11.03
N LEU A 108 -13.08 -9.67 -11.94
CA LEU A 108 -13.41 -8.66 -12.95
C LEU A 108 -13.91 -9.33 -14.25
N HIS A 109 -15.09 -8.95 -14.72
CA HIS A 109 -15.63 -9.44 -16.00
C HIS A 109 -15.06 -8.63 -17.19
N PRO A 110 -14.77 -9.25 -18.35
CA PRO A 110 -14.22 -8.55 -19.52
C PRO A 110 -15.04 -7.34 -20.01
N ASP A 111 -16.36 -7.34 -19.81
CA ASP A 111 -17.23 -6.22 -20.22
C ASP A 111 -16.95 -4.92 -19.46
N THR A 112 -16.35 -4.98 -18.27
CA THR A 112 -15.93 -3.78 -17.52
C THR A 112 -14.97 -2.90 -18.33
N VAL A 113 -14.17 -3.48 -19.23
CA VAL A 113 -13.25 -2.77 -20.12
C VAL A 113 -13.97 -1.79 -21.06
N LYS A 114 -15.25 -2.02 -21.37
CA LYS A 114 -16.05 -1.15 -22.25
C LYS A 114 -16.37 0.21 -21.62
N ILE A 115 -16.22 0.36 -20.29
CA ILE A 115 -16.59 1.59 -19.59
C ILE A 115 -15.63 2.01 -18.47
N ARG A 116 -15.16 1.07 -17.64
CA ARG A 116 -14.37 1.36 -16.44
C ARG A 116 -13.50 0.15 -16.07
N PRO A 117 -12.34 -0.05 -16.75
CA PRO A 117 -11.57 -1.29 -16.70
C PRO A 117 -10.90 -1.61 -15.36
N LEU A 118 -10.69 -0.62 -14.50
CA LEU A 118 -9.79 -0.76 -13.35
C LEU A 118 -10.56 -0.83 -12.03
N PHE A 119 -10.13 -1.76 -11.17
CA PHE A 119 -10.67 -1.99 -9.84
C PHE A 119 -9.52 -2.12 -8.83
N ALA A 120 -9.67 -1.51 -7.66
CA ALA A 120 -8.88 -1.81 -6.47
C ALA A 120 -9.81 -1.97 -5.26
N GLY A 121 -9.42 -2.80 -4.29
CA GLY A 121 -10.17 -3.00 -3.05
C GLY A 121 -9.27 -2.82 -1.83
N ALA A 122 -9.84 -2.30 -0.75
CA ALA A 122 -9.21 -2.25 0.56
C ALA A 122 -10.22 -2.67 1.66
N ILE A 123 -9.72 -3.17 2.79
CA ILE A 123 -10.55 -3.51 3.95
C ILE A 123 -9.94 -2.85 5.18
N LEU A 124 -10.76 -2.10 5.93
CA LEU A 124 -10.44 -1.64 7.27
C LEU A 124 -11.18 -2.55 8.26
N ARG A 125 -10.45 -3.19 9.17
CA ARG A 125 -11.03 -4.14 10.14
C ARG A 125 -11.12 -3.55 11.53
N ASN A 126 -12.16 -3.96 12.26
CA ASN A 126 -12.43 -3.58 13.65
C ASN A 126 -12.35 -2.06 13.89
N VAL A 127 -12.89 -1.27 12.95
CA VAL A 127 -12.94 0.19 13.00
C VAL A 127 -13.89 0.65 14.10
N LYS A 128 -13.47 1.65 14.88
CA LYS A 128 -14.28 2.27 15.94
C LYS A 128 -14.74 3.67 15.52
N PHE A 129 -15.84 3.75 14.78
CA PHE A 129 -16.42 5.03 14.40
C PHE A 129 -17.13 5.74 15.57
N THR A 130 -16.66 6.95 15.86
CA THR A 130 -17.46 8.00 16.51
C THR A 130 -18.24 8.80 15.46
N PRO A 131 -19.28 9.57 15.85
CA PRO A 131 -19.97 10.49 14.91
C PRO A 131 -19.02 11.47 14.20
N ARG A 132 -17.98 11.96 14.89
CA ARG A 132 -16.95 12.86 14.35
C ARG A 132 -16.12 12.17 13.25
N SER A 133 -15.51 11.02 13.57
CA SER A 133 -14.71 10.24 12.61
C SER A 133 -15.55 9.69 11.43
N TYR A 134 -16.83 9.37 11.66
CA TYR A 134 -17.72 8.94 10.58
C TYR A 134 -18.02 10.10 9.62
N ALA A 135 -18.33 11.29 10.13
CA ALA A 135 -18.52 12.47 9.30
C ALA A 135 -17.25 12.82 8.51
N SER A 136 -16.06 12.74 9.13
CA SER A 136 -14.79 12.99 8.43
C SER A 136 -14.46 11.93 7.37
N PHE A 137 -14.86 10.67 7.57
CA PHE A 137 -14.73 9.61 6.55
C PHE A 137 -15.51 9.94 5.27
N ILE A 138 -16.77 10.38 5.43
CA ILE A 138 -17.62 10.80 4.31
C ILE A 138 -17.09 12.09 3.66
N ASP A 139 -16.65 13.08 4.44
CA ASP A 139 -16.09 14.31 3.87
C ASP A 139 -14.80 14.02 3.07
N LEU A 140 -13.87 13.19 3.59
CA LEU A 140 -12.68 12.81 2.81
C LEU A 140 -13.07 12.14 1.49
N GLN A 141 -14.02 11.21 1.50
CA GLN A 141 -14.52 10.54 0.30
C GLN A 141 -15.04 11.57 -0.73
N ASP A 142 -15.86 12.52 -0.30
CA ASP A 142 -16.41 13.56 -1.19
C ASP A 142 -15.37 14.60 -1.63
N LYS A 143 -14.43 15.01 -0.77
CA LYS A 143 -13.31 15.90 -1.12
C LYS A 143 -12.37 15.25 -2.13
N LEU A 144 -12.11 13.95 -2.03
CA LEU A 144 -11.36 13.18 -3.05
C LEU A 144 -12.16 13.06 -4.34
N HIS A 145 -13.46 12.72 -4.26
CA HIS A 145 -14.38 12.66 -5.40
C HIS A 145 -14.42 13.96 -6.21
N GLN A 146 -14.47 15.11 -5.53
CA GLN A 146 -14.52 16.42 -6.18
C GLN A 146 -13.18 16.78 -6.85
N ASN A 147 -12.05 16.49 -6.19
CA ASN A 147 -10.71 16.91 -6.61
C ASN A 147 -10.00 15.88 -7.53
N ILE A 148 -9.17 14.99 -6.96
CA ILE A 148 -8.29 14.07 -7.73
C ILE A 148 -9.09 13.15 -8.66
N CYS A 149 -10.28 12.72 -8.21
CA CYS A 149 -11.19 11.86 -8.96
C CYS A 149 -11.93 12.57 -10.10
N ARG A 150 -11.81 13.91 -10.22
CA ARG A 150 -12.52 14.78 -11.17
C ARG A 150 -14.03 14.54 -11.19
N ARG A 151 -14.72 14.84 -10.08
CA ARG A 151 -16.18 14.62 -9.93
C ARG A 151 -16.58 13.18 -10.30
N ARG A 152 -15.86 12.23 -9.72
CA ARG A 152 -15.98 10.76 -9.94
C ARG A 152 -15.68 10.24 -11.36
N GLN A 153 -15.37 11.10 -12.33
CA GLN A 153 -15.11 10.69 -13.72
C GLN A 153 -13.94 9.70 -13.79
N LEU A 154 -12.79 10.06 -13.20
CA LEU A 154 -11.55 9.27 -13.32
C LEU A 154 -11.49 8.10 -12.34
N VAL A 155 -11.97 8.31 -11.12
CA VAL A 155 -11.95 7.35 -10.00
C VAL A 155 -13.23 7.53 -9.17
N SER A 156 -13.82 6.44 -8.69
CA SER A 156 -14.99 6.46 -7.79
C SER A 156 -14.71 5.51 -6.63
N ILE A 157 -15.15 5.90 -5.44
CA ILE A 157 -14.94 5.18 -4.18
C ILE A 157 -16.31 4.76 -3.67
N GLY A 158 -16.57 3.47 -3.55
CA GLY A 158 -17.65 2.95 -2.74
C GLY A 158 -17.12 2.50 -1.37
N THR A 159 -18.03 2.38 -0.42
CA THR A 159 -17.73 2.14 1.00
C THR A 159 -18.89 1.35 1.58
N HIS A 160 -18.57 0.16 2.09
CA HIS A 160 -19.53 -0.88 2.36
C HIS A 160 -19.31 -1.49 3.74
N ASP A 161 -20.40 -1.80 4.45
CA ASP A 161 -20.32 -2.64 5.64
C ASP A 161 -20.05 -4.08 5.20
N LEU A 162 -18.82 -4.55 5.44
CA LEU A 162 -18.39 -5.90 5.05
C LEU A 162 -19.13 -6.98 5.85
N ASP A 163 -19.62 -6.67 7.04
CA ASP A 163 -20.31 -7.65 7.90
C ASP A 163 -21.74 -7.95 7.41
N THR A 164 -22.27 -7.16 6.46
CA THR A 164 -23.54 -7.41 5.76
C THR A 164 -23.41 -8.20 4.45
N LEU A 165 -22.18 -8.37 3.95
CA LEU A 165 -21.89 -8.85 2.59
C LEU A 165 -21.28 -10.26 2.59
N THR A 166 -21.53 -11.03 1.53
CA THR A 166 -21.00 -12.39 1.42
C THR A 166 -20.02 -12.56 0.25
N PRO A 167 -18.70 -12.77 0.51
CA PRO A 167 -17.69 -12.96 -0.52
C PRO A 167 -17.77 -14.35 -1.19
N PRO A 168 -17.16 -14.57 -2.37
CA PRO A 168 -16.36 -13.62 -3.16
C PRO A 168 -17.20 -12.59 -3.93
N PHE A 169 -16.57 -11.49 -4.32
CA PHE A 169 -17.22 -10.39 -5.05
C PHE A 169 -16.98 -10.50 -6.56
N ARG A 170 -17.86 -9.88 -7.34
CA ARG A 170 -17.75 -9.80 -8.80
C ARG A 170 -17.94 -8.36 -9.27
N TYR A 171 -17.04 -7.87 -10.12
CA TYR A 171 -17.17 -6.58 -10.78
C TYR A 171 -17.51 -6.82 -12.25
N GLU A 172 -18.72 -6.43 -12.64
CA GLU A 172 -19.31 -6.74 -13.94
C GLU A 172 -19.78 -5.46 -14.64
N ALA A 173 -20.14 -5.56 -15.91
CA ALA A 173 -20.85 -4.49 -16.61
C ALA A 173 -22.00 -5.10 -17.42
N GLN A 174 -23.23 -4.79 -17.03
CA GLN A 174 -24.46 -5.39 -17.56
C GLN A 174 -25.38 -4.33 -18.18
N PRO A 175 -26.33 -4.71 -19.06
CA PRO A 175 -27.31 -3.78 -19.59
C PRO A 175 -28.15 -3.13 -18.46
N PRO A 176 -28.51 -1.83 -18.55
CA PRO A 176 -29.23 -1.12 -17.46
C PRO A 176 -30.60 -1.69 -17.07
N LYS A 177 -31.17 -2.57 -17.90
CA LYS A 177 -32.48 -3.22 -17.68
C LYS A 177 -32.38 -4.46 -16.79
N ASP A 178 -31.23 -5.12 -16.80
CA ASP A 178 -31.00 -6.38 -16.09
C ASP A 178 -30.52 -6.14 -14.65
N ILE A 179 -29.94 -4.96 -14.40
CA ILE A 179 -29.51 -4.51 -13.07
C ILE A 179 -30.72 -3.98 -12.29
N LYS A 180 -31.04 -4.61 -11.15
CA LYS A 180 -32.12 -4.19 -10.24
C LYS A 180 -31.69 -4.28 -8.77
N PHE A 181 -31.80 -3.18 -8.03
CA PHE A 181 -31.42 -3.13 -6.60
C PHE A 181 -32.12 -1.99 -5.84
N ILE A 182 -31.97 -1.99 -4.51
CA ILE A 182 -32.43 -0.91 -3.62
C ILE A 182 -31.25 0.06 -3.42
N PRO A 183 -31.28 1.28 -4.00
CA PRO A 183 -30.20 2.24 -3.82
C PRO A 183 -30.25 2.91 -2.44
N LEU A 184 -29.10 3.45 -2.02
CA LEU A 184 -28.92 4.13 -0.75
C LEU A 184 -30.01 5.19 -0.49
N ASN A 185 -30.56 5.16 0.72
CA ASN A 185 -31.66 6.00 1.23
C ASN A 185 -32.99 5.86 0.46
N LYS A 186 -33.29 4.67 -0.11
CA LYS A 186 -34.61 4.32 -0.64
C LYS A 186 -35.06 2.94 -0.13
N ASP A 187 -36.36 2.73 -0.07
CA ASP A 187 -36.96 1.47 0.43
C ASP A 187 -37.44 0.54 -0.71
N LYS A 188 -37.43 1.01 -1.96
CA LYS A 188 -37.92 0.29 -3.13
C LYS A 188 -36.77 -0.09 -4.06
N ALA A 189 -36.86 -1.28 -4.65
CA ALA A 189 -35.96 -1.71 -5.72
C ALA A 189 -36.33 -1.06 -7.06
N TYR A 190 -35.32 -0.54 -7.77
CA TYR A 190 -35.42 0.07 -9.10
C TYR A 190 -34.50 -0.66 -10.07
N THR A 191 -34.82 -0.68 -11.37
CA THR A 191 -33.82 -0.98 -12.39
C THR A 191 -32.85 0.19 -12.55
N ALA A 192 -31.66 -0.05 -13.09
CA ALA A 192 -30.70 1.03 -13.32
C ALA A 192 -31.21 2.09 -14.33
N GLU A 193 -32.00 1.68 -15.32
CA GLU A 193 -32.68 2.57 -16.27
C GLU A 193 -33.75 3.47 -15.59
N GLU A 194 -34.59 2.90 -14.72
CA GLU A 194 -35.54 3.66 -13.90
C GLU A 194 -34.81 4.65 -12.97
N LEU A 195 -33.75 4.19 -12.32
CA LEU A 195 -32.96 4.94 -11.34
C LEU A 195 -32.28 6.17 -11.96
N MET A 196 -31.77 6.07 -13.20
CA MET A 196 -31.28 7.23 -13.95
C MET A 196 -32.38 8.29 -14.14
N THR A 197 -33.60 7.86 -14.48
CA THR A 197 -34.75 8.75 -14.68
C THR A 197 -35.20 9.41 -13.37
N VAL A 198 -35.19 8.66 -12.26
CA VAL A 198 -35.52 9.17 -10.92
C VAL A 198 -34.53 10.26 -10.47
N TYR A 199 -33.22 10.04 -10.65
CA TYR A 199 -32.20 11.03 -10.29
C TYR A 199 -32.09 12.19 -11.29
N GLU A 200 -32.53 12.04 -12.54
CA GLU A 200 -32.69 13.17 -13.44
C GLU A 200 -33.88 14.05 -13.03
N ALA A 201 -35.03 13.45 -12.70
CA ALA A 201 -36.22 14.18 -12.23
C ALA A 201 -35.98 14.91 -10.89
N SER A 202 -35.12 14.38 -10.01
CA SER A 202 -34.76 15.04 -8.74
C SER A 202 -33.97 16.36 -8.94
N ARG A 203 -33.40 16.61 -10.12
CA ARG A 203 -32.81 17.91 -10.50
C ARG A 203 -33.85 19.05 -10.49
N ALA A 204 -35.11 18.75 -10.76
CA ALA A 204 -36.20 19.73 -10.87
C ALA A 204 -36.99 19.95 -9.56
N ARG A 205 -36.82 19.09 -8.54
CA ARG A 205 -37.53 19.19 -7.25
C ARG A 205 -36.60 19.59 -6.11
N LEU A 206 -37.17 20.12 -5.02
CA LEU A 206 -36.47 20.43 -3.77
C LEU A 206 -36.20 19.15 -2.93
N CYS A 207 -35.56 18.15 -3.55
CA CYS A 207 -35.12 16.92 -2.87
C CYS A 207 -33.65 17.03 -2.43
N SER A 208 -33.30 16.36 -1.35
CA SER A 208 -31.93 16.27 -0.79
C SER A 208 -30.89 15.64 -1.75
N GLU A 209 -31.36 14.96 -2.79
CA GLU A 209 -30.55 14.17 -3.73
C GLU A 209 -30.00 14.96 -4.94
N LYS A 210 -30.15 16.30 -4.98
CA LYS A 210 -29.66 17.19 -6.04
C LYS A 210 -28.17 17.01 -6.39
N HIS A 211 -27.39 16.35 -5.55
CA HIS A 211 -25.99 16.08 -5.79
C HIS A 211 -25.74 14.96 -6.83
N LEU A 212 -26.61 13.94 -6.95
CA LEU A 212 -26.38 12.78 -7.83
C LEU A 212 -26.57 13.06 -9.32
N ALA A 213 -27.51 13.95 -9.67
CA ALA A 213 -27.82 14.32 -11.06
C ALA A 213 -26.60 14.78 -11.87
N ARG A 214 -25.55 15.30 -11.21
CA ARG A 214 -24.30 15.77 -11.84
C ARG A 214 -23.37 14.63 -12.29
N TYR A 215 -23.63 13.38 -11.89
CA TYR A 215 -22.77 12.23 -12.20
C TYR A 215 -23.38 11.25 -13.21
N LEU A 216 -24.69 11.33 -13.49
CA LEU A 216 -25.40 10.38 -14.36
C LEU A 216 -24.77 10.28 -15.76
N HIS A 217 -24.36 11.43 -16.32
CA HIS A 217 -23.71 11.55 -17.62
C HIS A 217 -22.40 10.77 -17.77
N ILE A 218 -21.78 10.28 -16.68
CA ILE A 218 -20.52 9.53 -16.74
C ILE A 218 -20.74 8.15 -17.37
N ILE A 219 -21.92 7.55 -17.20
CA ILE A 219 -22.24 6.21 -17.71
C ILE A 219 -23.52 6.15 -18.55
N ARG A 220 -24.37 7.19 -18.53
CA ARG A 220 -25.71 7.20 -19.17
C ARG A 220 -25.73 6.64 -20.58
N ASP A 221 -24.80 7.08 -21.42
CA ASP A 221 -24.77 6.78 -22.86
C ASP A 221 -24.05 5.46 -23.20
N SER A 222 -23.57 4.73 -22.19
CA SER A 222 -22.99 3.40 -22.34
C SER A 222 -24.07 2.32 -22.49
N PRO A 223 -23.90 1.32 -23.36
CA PRO A 223 -24.82 0.18 -23.47
C PRO A 223 -24.77 -0.76 -22.24
N VAL A 224 -23.74 -0.64 -21.40
CA VAL A 224 -23.57 -1.42 -20.16
C VAL A 224 -23.19 -0.51 -18.99
N TYR A 225 -23.76 -0.74 -17.82
CA TYR A 225 -23.39 -0.03 -16.59
C TYR A 225 -22.57 -0.95 -15.68
N PRO A 226 -21.50 -0.43 -15.04
CA PRO A 226 -20.68 -1.22 -14.15
C PRO A 226 -21.37 -1.41 -12.80
N ILE A 227 -21.24 -2.61 -12.25
CA ILE A 227 -22.01 -3.09 -11.10
C ILE A 227 -21.13 -4.04 -10.27
N ILE A 228 -21.24 -3.99 -8.94
CA ILE A 228 -20.51 -4.89 -8.05
C ILE A 228 -21.51 -5.79 -7.32
N TYR A 229 -21.30 -7.11 -7.39
CA TYR A 229 -22.10 -8.14 -6.75
C TYR A 229 -21.33 -8.89 -5.66
N ASP A 230 -22.07 -9.41 -4.68
CA ASP A 230 -21.63 -10.45 -3.76
C ASP A 230 -21.89 -11.87 -4.32
N ALA A 231 -21.60 -12.92 -3.54
CA ALA A 231 -21.78 -14.30 -3.99
C ALA A 231 -23.26 -14.75 -4.06
N GLN A 232 -24.20 -13.92 -3.59
CA GLN A 232 -25.64 -14.15 -3.50
C GLN A 232 -26.42 -13.23 -4.46
N ASP A 233 -25.71 -12.58 -5.38
CA ASP A 233 -26.24 -11.63 -6.36
C ASP A 233 -26.83 -10.34 -5.73
N HIS A 234 -26.47 -10.02 -4.48
CA HIS A 234 -26.76 -8.71 -3.91
C HIS A 234 -25.83 -7.65 -4.52
N VAL A 235 -26.41 -6.54 -4.96
CA VAL A 235 -25.64 -5.37 -5.42
C VAL A 235 -25.02 -4.64 -4.23
N LEU A 236 -23.71 -4.43 -4.27
CA LEU A 236 -22.97 -3.54 -3.37
C LEU A 236 -23.15 -2.09 -3.83
N SER A 237 -22.78 -1.79 -5.07
CA SER A 237 -22.88 -0.46 -5.68
C SER A 237 -22.99 -0.54 -7.19
N MET A 238 -23.48 0.55 -7.78
CA MET A 238 -23.44 0.85 -9.21
C MET A 238 -22.51 2.05 -9.45
N PRO A 239 -21.19 1.83 -9.59
CA PRO A 239 -20.24 2.92 -9.79
C PRO A 239 -20.52 3.70 -11.10
N PRO A 240 -20.16 4.98 -11.19
CA PRO A 240 -19.70 5.89 -10.13
C PRO A 240 -20.88 6.60 -9.41
N ILE A 241 -22.10 6.06 -9.53
CA ILE A 241 -23.33 6.77 -9.19
C ILE A 241 -23.69 6.60 -7.71
N ILE A 242 -24.05 5.39 -7.28
CA ILE A 242 -24.66 5.17 -5.96
C ILE A 242 -24.38 3.77 -5.40
N ASN A 243 -24.34 3.65 -4.08
CA ASN A 243 -24.26 2.39 -3.36
C ASN A 243 -25.67 1.82 -3.10
N SER A 244 -25.75 0.54 -2.73
CA SER A 244 -26.98 -0.12 -2.28
C SER A 244 -27.24 0.15 -0.80
N GLU A 245 -28.51 0.26 -0.41
CA GLU A 245 -28.92 0.39 1.01
C GLU A 245 -28.50 -0.85 1.83
N HIS A 246 -28.43 -2.04 1.20
CA HIS A 246 -28.05 -3.30 1.85
C HIS A 246 -26.66 -3.27 2.50
N SER A 247 -25.73 -2.53 1.90
CA SER A 247 -24.30 -2.50 2.27
C SER A 247 -23.90 -1.21 3.00
N LYS A 248 -24.89 -0.46 3.49
CA LYS A 248 -24.73 0.87 4.07
C LYS A 248 -23.90 0.85 5.36
N ILE A 249 -22.81 1.61 5.36
CA ILE A 249 -22.02 1.86 6.57
C ILE A 249 -22.81 2.68 7.61
N THR A 250 -22.59 2.38 8.88
CA THR A 250 -23.20 3.04 10.04
C THR A 250 -22.18 3.23 11.16
N LEU A 251 -22.55 3.89 12.26
CA LEU A 251 -21.70 3.98 13.46
C LEU A 251 -21.42 2.61 14.11
N ASN A 252 -22.23 1.60 13.83
CA ASN A 252 -22.07 0.25 14.36
C ASN A 252 -21.15 -0.63 13.50
N THR A 253 -20.88 -0.24 12.24
CA THR A 253 -19.99 -0.97 11.32
C THR A 253 -18.62 -1.20 11.96
N ARG A 254 -18.08 -2.41 11.82
CA ARG A 254 -16.74 -2.78 12.31
C ARG A 254 -15.79 -3.09 11.18
N ASN A 255 -16.24 -3.79 10.15
CA ASN A 255 -15.43 -4.06 8.98
C ASN A 255 -15.92 -3.24 7.79
N VAL A 256 -15.08 -2.36 7.24
CA VAL A 256 -15.40 -1.54 6.07
C VAL A 256 -14.69 -2.13 4.86
N PHE A 257 -15.44 -2.52 3.84
CA PHE A 257 -14.92 -2.80 2.51
C PHE A 257 -14.99 -1.53 1.65
N ILE A 258 -13.87 -1.19 1.01
CA ILE A 258 -13.73 -0.01 0.15
C ILE A 258 -13.44 -0.54 -1.26
N ASP A 259 -14.38 -0.39 -2.18
CA ASP A 259 -14.12 -0.55 -3.61
C ASP A 259 -13.70 0.78 -4.23
N VAL A 260 -12.79 0.71 -5.19
CA VAL A 260 -12.35 1.87 -5.96
C VAL A 260 -12.33 1.49 -7.44
N THR A 261 -13.16 2.13 -8.25
CA THR A 261 -13.27 1.86 -9.69
C THR A 261 -12.80 3.05 -10.52
N ALA A 262 -12.01 2.78 -11.56
CA ALA A 262 -11.31 3.84 -12.28
C ALA A 262 -11.11 3.59 -13.79
N ILE A 263 -10.78 4.67 -14.49
CA ILE A 263 -10.19 4.65 -15.85
C ILE A 263 -8.70 5.06 -15.85
N ASP A 264 -8.17 5.55 -14.72
CA ASP A 264 -6.78 5.98 -14.55
C ASP A 264 -6.11 5.20 -13.42
N GLN A 265 -5.10 4.38 -13.74
CA GLN A 265 -4.40 3.51 -12.79
C GLN A 265 -3.62 4.33 -11.73
N THR A 266 -3.02 5.45 -12.11
CA THR A 266 -2.21 6.23 -11.17
C THR A 266 -3.10 6.88 -10.10
N LYS A 267 -4.27 7.35 -10.50
CA LYS A 267 -5.26 7.94 -9.57
C LYS A 267 -5.94 6.86 -8.74
N LEU A 268 -6.22 5.69 -9.31
CA LEU A 268 -6.70 4.51 -8.57
C LEU A 268 -5.75 4.17 -7.42
N ASP A 269 -4.46 4.00 -7.73
CA ASP A 269 -3.41 3.68 -6.74
C ASP A 269 -3.31 4.75 -5.66
N ILE A 270 -3.38 6.05 -6.01
CA ILE A 270 -3.34 7.13 -5.02
C ILE A 270 -4.58 7.09 -4.13
N VAL A 271 -5.78 7.02 -4.70
CA VAL A 271 -7.05 7.15 -3.97
C VAL A 271 -7.27 5.98 -3.00
N VAL A 272 -7.04 4.73 -3.44
CA VAL A 272 -7.19 3.57 -2.55
C VAL A 272 -6.22 3.62 -1.37
N ASN A 273 -4.98 4.08 -1.61
CA ASN A 273 -4.01 4.30 -0.55
C ASN A 273 -4.40 5.45 0.38
N MET A 274 -4.94 6.56 -0.13
CA MET A 274 -5.38 7.70 0.71
C MET A 274 -6.49 7.30 1.68
N VAL A 275 -7.59 6.72 1.20
CA VAL A 275 -8.72 6.34 2.07
C VAL A 275 -8.28 5.30 3.11
N ALA A 276 -7.53 4.27 2.69
CA ALA A 276 -7.04 3.24 3.59
C ALA A 276 -6.04 3.77 4.63
N THR A 277 -5.09 4.61 4.24
CA THR A 277 -4.07 5.13 5.17
C THR A 277 -4.65 6.13 6.16
N MET A 278 -5.51 7.06 5.74
CA MET A 278 -6.07 8.08 6.63
C MET A 278 -6.89 7.47 7.77
N PHE A 279 -7.69 6.44 7.49
CA PHE A 279 -8.62 5.82 8.46
C PHE A 279 -8.07 4.57 9.15
N SER A 280 -6.87 4.10 8.76
CA SER A 280 -6.17 3.03 9.49
C SER A 280 -5.79 3.37 10.94
N GLU A 281 -5.88 4.64 11.35
CA GLU A 281 -5.71 5.04 12.75
C GLU A 281 -6.86 4.60 13.67
N TYR A 282 -8.05 4.37 13.11
CA TYR A 282 -9.26 3.97 13.84
C TYR A 282 -9.50 2.45 13.88
N CYS A 283 -8.63 1.67 13.24
CA CYS A 283 -8.60 0.22 13.37
C CYS A 283 -8.12 -0.18 14.78
N GLU A 284 -8.53 -1.36 15.26
CA GLU A 284 -8.18 -1.84 16.60
C GLU A 284 -6.67 -1.89 16.89
N GLU A 285 -5.85 -2.21 15.88
CA GLU A 285 -4.41 -1.96 15.88
C GLU A 285 -4.09 -0.79 14.93
N PRO A 286 -3.86 0.44 15.43
CA PRO A 286 -3.64 1.62 14.58
C PRO A 286 -2.48 1.44 13.60
N PHE A 287 -2.69 1.87 12.35
CA PHE A 287 -1.74 1.75 11.23
C PHE A 287 -1.31 0.31 10.88
N THR A 288 -1.86 -0.69 11.58
CA THR A 288 -1.38 -2.05 11.51
C THR A 288 -2.17 -2.85 10.50
N VAL A 289 -1.38 -3.56 9.73
CA VAL A 289 -1.83 -4.44 8.69
C VAL A 289 -0.70 -5.52 8.77
N ILE A 290 -0.94 -6.63 9.49
CA ILE A 290 -0.01 -7.59 10.16
C ILE A 290 1.49 -7.56 9.82
N ILE A 291 2.25 -7.03 10.80
CA ILE A 291 3.57 -7.56 11.21
C ILE A 291 3.62 -7.56 12.77
N GLY A 292 2.47 -7.75 13.43
CA GLY A 292 2.38 -7.73 14.90
C GLY A 292 3.08 -8.95 15.51
N ILE A 293 2.73 -10.15 15.05
CA ILE A 293 3.24 -11.43 15.57
C ILE A 293 4.78 -11.47 15.57
N LEU A 294 5.44 -11.13 14.45
CA LEU A 294 6.89 -11.17 14.37
C LEU A 294 7.56 -10.15 15.31
N PHE A 295 7.00 -8.94 15.41
CA PHE A 295 7.51 -7.92 16.34
C PHE A 295 7.36 -8.35 17.81
N CYS A 296 6.22 -8.96 18.17
CA CYS A 296 6.00 -9.51 19.50
C CYS A 296 6.94 -10.68 19.82
N VAL A 297 7.16 -11.58 18.86
CA VAL A 297 8.11 -12.71 18.99
C VAL A 297 9.54 -12.21 19.19
N ASP A 298 9.99 -11.23 18.40
CA ASP A 298 11.34 -10.66 18.52
C ASP A 298 11.53 -9.87 19.82
N THR A 299 10.51 -9.11 20.24
CA THR A 299 10.53 -8.36 21.52
C THR A 299 10.58 -9.32 22.71
N LEU A 300 9.78 -10.39 22.69
CA LEU A 300 9.77 -11.40 23.74
C LEU A 300 11.09 -12.17 23.77
N HIS A 301 11.62 -12.59 22.62
CA HIS A 301 12.94 -13.23 22.53
C HIS A 301 14.07 -12.31 22.99
N SER A 302 13.97 -11.01 22.69
CA SER A 302 14.90 -9.99 23.18
C SER A 302 14.91 -9.90 24.70
N ALA A 303 13.75 -9.89 25.35
CA ALA A 303 13.63 -9.89 26.80
C ALA A 303 14.19 -11.19 27.42
N VAL A 304 13.88 -12.36 26.84
CA VAL A 304 14.39 -13.66 27.31
C VAL A 304 15.92 -13.77 27.14
N ALA A 305 16.49 -13.22 26.07
CA ALA A 305 17.93 -13.19 25.86
C ALA A 305 18.65 -12.27 26.86
N ILE A 306 18.06 -11.10 27.19
CA ILE A 306 18.59 -10.21 28.24
C ILE A 306 18.52 -10.90 29.61
N TYR A 307 17.42 -11.57 29.92
CA TYR A 307 17.28 -12.35 31.15
C TYR A 307 18.32 -13.49 31.23
N GLY A 308 18.53 -14.25 30.16
CA GLY A 308 19.56 -15.30 30.12
C GLY A 308 20.98 -14.76 30.28
N ALA A 309 21.28 -13.60 29.70
CA ALA A 309 22.55 -12.92 29.91
C ALA A 309 22.72 -12.45 31.37
N TRP A 310 21.66 -11.94 32.02
CA TRP A 310 21.67 -11.59 33.44
C TRP A 310 21.86 -12.82 34.34
N GLU A 311 21.15 -13.92 34.05
CA GLU A 311 21.24 -15.18 34.79
C GLU A 311 22.67 -15.74 34.75
N ALA A 312 23.31 -15.73 33.57
CA ALA A 312 24.66 -16.21 33.36
C ALA A 312 25.75 -15.27 33.91
N CYS A 313 25.65 -13.97 33.64
CA CYS A 313 26.74 -13.00 33.89
C CYS A 313 26.62 -12.25 35.22
N VAL A 314 25.45 -12.22 35.86
CA VAL A 314 25.22 -11.50 37.12
C VAL A 314 24.83 -12.49 38.22
N THR A 315 23.74 -13.25 38.05
CA THR A 315 23.25 -14.16 39.09
C THR A 315 24.23 -15.31 39.36
N ASN A 316 24.80 -15.91 38.31
CA ASN A 316 25.70 -17.06 38.41
C ASN A 316 27.17 -16.74 38.08
N PHE A 317 27.61 -15.47 38.22
CA PHE A 317 28.93 -15.01 37.79
C PHE A 317 30.11 -15.87 38.29
N THR A 318 30.04 -16.40 39.51
CA THR A 318 31.07 -17.26 40.12
C THR A 318 30.72 -18.76 40.14
N ASN A 319 29.65 -19.17 39.45
CA ASN A 319 29.13 -20.54 39.46
C ASN A 319 29.31 -21.22 38.09
N PRO A 320 30.45 -21.89 37.82
CA PRO A 320 30.67 -22.56 36.54
C PRO A 320 29.75 -23.77 36.30
N GLU A 321 29.18 -24.37 37.36
CA GLU A 321 28.25 -25.51 37.23
C GLU A 321 26.91 -25.11 36.60
N PHE A 322 26.57 -23.81 36.59
CA PHE A 322 25.44 -23.28 35.82
C PHE A 322 25.53 -23.70 34.35
N PHE A 323 26.74 -23.66 33.76
CA PHE A 323 27.02 -24.11 32.38
C PHE A 323 27.14 -25.64 32.24
N LEU A 324 26.52 -26.42 33.12
CA LEU A 324 26.28 -27.85 32.91
C LEU A 324 24.80 -28.14 32.61
N ASN A 325 23.90 -27.24 33.02
CA ASN A 325 22.45 -27.39 32.95
C ASN A 325 21.80 -26.33 32.05
N ILE A 326 20.80 -26.74 31.26
CA ILE A 326 20.14 -25.83 30.31
C ILE A 326 19.12 -24.95 31.03
N SER A 327 19.40 -23.65 31.09
CA SER A 327 18.40 -22.62 31.39
C SER A 327 17.27 -22.66 30.35
N TRP A 328 16.03 -22.46 30.79
CA TRP A 328 14.82 -22.43 29.97
C TRP A 328 14.85 -21.38 28.83
N THR A 329 15.78 -20.42 28.92
CA THR A 329 16.03 -19.41 27.89
C THR A 329 16.53 -20.00 26.56
N ILE A 330 17.21 -21.15 26.59
CA ILE A 330 17.71 -21.88 25.41
C ILE A 330 16.59 -22.59 24.64
N PRO A 331 15.75 -23.47 25.23
CA PRO A 331 14.63 -24.08 24.53
C PRO A 331 13.63 -23.03 24.01
N PHE A 332 13.42 -21.94 24.76
CA PHE A 332 12.65 -20.79 24.27
C PHE A 332 13.27 -20.17 23.01
N THR A 333 14.59 -19.92 23.01
CA THR A 333 15.32 -19.33 21.88
C THR A 333 15.20 -20.17 20.61
N ALA A 334 15.28 -21.49 20.72
CA ALA A 334 15.10 -22.41 19.59
C ALA A 334 13.67 -22.33 19.00
N CYS A 335 12.65 -22.35 19.85
CA CYS A 335 11.25 -22.20 19.42
C CYS A 335 10.98 -20.82 18.79
N ALA A 336 11.43 -19.73 19.43
CA ALA A 336 11.26 -18.37 18.92
C ALA A 336 11.96 -18.16 17.56
N THR A 337 13.17 -18.70 17.41
CA THR A 337 13.91 -18.69 16.13
C THR A 337 13.17 -19.47 15.05
N SER A 338 12.58 -20.62 15.40
CA SER A 338 11.79 -21.43 14.46
C SER A 338 10.54 -20.67 13.97
N VAL A 339 9.85 -19.96 14.86
CA VAL A 339 8.70 -19.11 14.52
C VAL A 339 9.12 -17.91 13.65
N ALA A 340 10.21 -17.23 13.99
CA ALA A 340 10.72 -16.11 13.19
C ALA A 340 11.11 -16.53 11.77
N ALA A 341 11.74 -17.71 11.64
CA ALA A 341 12.12 -18.30 10.37
C ALA A 341 10.92 -18.57 9.46
N ILE A 342 9.92 -19.33 9.91
CA ILE A 342 8.76 -19.70 9.06
C ILE A 342 7.94 -18.47 8.63
N LEU A 343 7.83 -17.45 9.49
CA LEU A 343 7.18 -16.18 9.15
C LEU A 343 7.94 -15.40 8.07
N SER A 344 9.28 -15.30 8.20
CA SER A 344 10.13 -14.60 7.24
C SER A 344 10.22 -15.35 5.90
N GLN A 345 10.42 -16.67 5.95
CA GLN A 345 10.47 -17.54 4.78
C GLN A 345 9.14 -17.57 4.04
N GLY A 346 7.99 -17.62 4.74
CA GLY A 346 6.66 -17.52 4.13
C GLY A 346 6.47 -16.22 3.34
N PHE A 347 6.85 -15.08 3.92
CA PHE A 347 6.78 -13.78 3.24
C PHE A 347 7.67 -13.74 1.98
N LEU A 348 8.92 -14.23 2.09
CA LEU A 348 9.85 -14.23 0.96
C LEU A 348 9.45 -15.26 -0.11
N ALA A 349 8.85 -16.39 0.26
CA ALA A 349 8.28 -17.38 -0.66
C ALA A 349 7.10 -16.80 -1.45
N HIS A 350 6.21 -16.04 -0.82
CA HIS A 350 5.16 -15.28 -1.53
C HIS A 350 5.77 -14.28 -2.52
N ARG A 351 6.86 -13.59 -2.17
CA ARG A 351 7.58 -12.71 -3.11
C ARG A 351 8.19 -13.48 -4.30
N VAL A 352 8.69 -14.70 -4.08
CA VAL A 352 9.12 -15.61 -5.16
C VAL A 352 7.92 -16.01 -6.03
N LEU A 353 6.75 -16.31 -5.44
CA LEU A 353 5.53 -16.65 -6.18
C LEU A 353 5.10 -15.52 -7.13
N VAL A 354 5.03 -14.28 -6.63
CA VAL A 354 4.63 -13.11 -7.43
C VAL A 354 5.58 -12.86 -8.60
N LEU A 355 6.89 -13.02 -8.39
CA LEU A 355 7.91 -12.74 -9.42
C LEU A 355 8.11 -13.88 -10.42
N THR A 356 8.04 -15.14 -9.98
CA THR A 356 8.29 -16.32 -10.85
C THR A 356 7.03 -16.93 -11.44
N LYS A 357 5.86 -16.71 -10.80
CA LYS A 357 4.59 -17.44 -11.02
C LYS A 357 4.69 -18.97 -10.85
N ASN A 358 5.82 -19.49 -10.35
CA ASN A 358 6.08 -20.93 -10.24
C ASN A 358 5.59 -21.49 -8.91
N LYS A 359 4.37 -22.05 -8.91
CA LYS A 359 3.74 -22.66 -7.74
C LYS A 359 4.51 -23.88 -7.19
N ILE A 360 5.20 -24.64 -8.04
CA ILE A 360 5.92 -25.85 -7.62
C ILE A 360 7.15 -25.47 -6.80
N LEU A 361 7.94 -24.50 -7.29
CA LEU A 361 9.10 -23.96 -6.58
C LEU A 361 8.72 -23.42 -5.19
N VAL A 362 7.62 -22.68 -5.10
CA VAL A 362 7.11 -22.10 -3.86
C VAL A 362 6.58 -23.20 -2.92
N GLY A 363 5.94 -24.25 -3.46
CA GLY A 363 5.54 -25.43 -2.68
C GLY A 363 6.73 -26.18 -2.07
N VAL A 364 7.86 -26.31 -2.79
CA VAL A 364 9.11 -26.90 -2.27
C VAL A 364 9.72 -26.02 -1.17
N ILE A 365 9.76 -24.70 -1.37
CA ILE A 365 10.23 -23.76 -0.33
C ILE A 365 9.36 -23.85 0.93
N GLY A 366 8.03 -23.87 0.77
CA GLY A 366 7.08 -24.00 1.89
C GLY A 366 7.22 -25.32 2.63
N LEU A 367 7.44 -26.44 1.91
CA LEU A 367 7.71 -27.74 2.49
C LEU A 367 8.99 -27.73 3.34
N PHE A 368 10.10 -27.18 2.82
CA PHE A 368 11.36 -27.08 3.57
C PHE A 368 11.22 -26.17 4.79
N SER A 369 10.54 -25.03 4.65
CA SER A 369 10.26 -24.11 5.76
C SER A 369 9.45 -24.78 6.87
N PHE A 370 8.44 -25.58 6.50
CA PHE A 370 7.59 -26.31 7.44
C PHE A 370 8.33 -27.45 8.15
N ILE A 371 9.12 -28.25 7.42
CA ILE A 371 9.96 -29.31 8.01
C ILE A 371 10.97 -28.71 8.99
N GLY A 372 11.64 -27.62 8.58
CA GLY A 372 12.57 -26.88 9.42
C GLY A 372 11.91 -26.35 10.70
N PHE A 373 10.75 -25.71 10.59
CA PHE A 373 9.94 -25.26 11.72
C PHE A 373 9.57 -26.40 12.68
N PHE A 374 9.05 -27.52 12.16
CA PHE A 374 8.64 -28.67 12.97
C PHE A 374 9.82 -29.22 13.79
N PHE A 375 10.95 -29.47 13.13
CA PHE A 375 12.14 -29.98 13.82
C PHE A 375 12.76 -28.98 14.78
N GLY A 376 12.66 -27.67 14.53
CA GLY A 376 13.15 -26.64 15.45
C GLY A 376 12.29 -26.49 16.71
N MET A 377 10.96 -26.55 16.58
CA MET A 377 10.05 -26.63 17.72
C MET A 377 10.26 -27.92 18.53
N TYR A 378 10.49 -29.06 17.86
CA TYR A 378 10.79 -30.33 18.51
C TYR A 378 12.15 -30.30 19.23
N ALA A 379 13.22 -29.84 18.56
CA ALA A 379 14.55 -29.73 19.16
C ALA A 379 14.57 -28.75 20.34
N GLY A 380 13.88 -27.61 20.22
CA GLY A 380 13.69 -26.65 21.31
C GLY A 380 13.02 -27.30 22.52
N THR A 381 11.81 -27.85 22.36
CA THR A 381 11.10 -28.51 23.47
C THR A 381 11.87 -29.70 24.06
N TYR A 382 12.50 -30.55 23.24
CA TYR A 382 13.26 -31.70 23.72
C TYR A 382 14.56 -31.30 24.45
N SER A 383 15.21 -30.19 24.06
CA SER A 383 16.39 -29.66 24.77
C SER A 383 16.08 -29.30 26.23
N GLY A 384 14.89 -28.74 26.47
CA GLY A 384 14.40 -28.38 27.80
C GLY A 384 13.88 -29.56 28.64
N ILE A 385 13.75 -30.75 28.06
CA ILE A 385 13.42 -31.99 28.78
C ILE A 385 14.70 -32.70 29.24
N ILE A 386 15.77 -32.67 28.41
CA ILE A 386 17.05 -33.31 28.76
C ILE A 386 17.80 -32.53 29.84
N SER A 387 17.71 -31.19 29.83
CA SER A 387 18.20 -30.25 30.85
C SER A 387 19.69 -30.31 31.23
N VAL A 388 20.47 -31.24 30.69
CA VAL A 388 21.92 -31.41 30.91
C VAL A 388 22.66 -31.43 29.57
N VAL A 389 23.63 -30.53 29.37
CA VAL A 389 24.28 -30.32 28.05
C VAL A 389 25.06 -31.55 27.58
N ALA A 390 25.76 -32.24 28.48
CA ALA A 390 26.50 -33.47 28.15
C ALA A 390 25.61 -34.60 27.58
N LYS A 391 24.27 -34.50 27.70
CA LYS A 391 23.30 -35.47 27.19
C LYS A 391 22.66 -35.05 25.86
N PHE A 392 23.15 -34.01 25.18
CA PHE A 392 22.60 -33.52 23.90
C PHE A 392 22.86 -34.39 22.66
N GLY A 393 23.60 -35.50 22.78
CA GLY A 393 23.82 -36.45 21.68
C GLY A 393 22.56 -36.83 20.87
N PRO A 394 21.41 -37.16 21.50
CA PRO A 394 20.17 -37.50 20.81
C PRO A 394 19.48 -36.33 20.09
N LEU A 395 19.86 -35.07 20.35
CA LEU A 395 19.28 -33.91 19.64
C LEU A 395 19.87 -33.72 18.23
N ALA A 396 21.07 -34.23 17.97
CA ALA A 396 21.79 -34.05 16.71
C ALA A 396 20.94 -34.25 15.43
N PRO A 397 20.20 -35.37 15.23
CA PRO A 397 19.38 -35.53 14.02
C PRO A 397 18.31 -34.46 13.86
N TYR A 398 17.69 -34.03 14.96
CA TYR A 398 16.62 -33.01 14.92
C TYR A 398 17.19 -31.61 14.64
N VAL A 399 18.34 -31.26 15.22
CA VAL A 399 19.04 -29.99 14.94
C VAL A 399 19.59 -29.96 13.50
N ILE A 400 20.11 -31.08 12.98
CA ILE A 400 20.52 -31.23 11.57
C ILE A 400 19.32 -30.97 10.65
N CYS A 401 18.18 -31.62 10.89
CA CYS A 401 16.98 -31.42 10.08
C CYS A 401 16.46 -29.98 10.18
N TRP A 402 16.36 -29.42 11.39
CA TRP A 402 15.91 -28.05 11.62
C TRP A 402 16.74 -27.03 10.82
N LEU A 403 18.04 -26.93 11.12
CA LEU A 403 18.91 -25.92 10.52
C LEU A 403 19.17 -26.21 9.04
N GLY A 404 19.25 -27.49 8.65
CA GLY A 404 19.45 -27.92 7.27
C GLY A 404 18.28 -27.55 6.36
N PHE A 405 17.04 -27.86 6.75
CA PHE A 405 15.87 -27.52 5.93
C PHE A 405 15.56 -26.02 5.92
N GLN A 406 15.79 -25.28 7.02
CA GLN A 406 15.68 -23.82 7.00
C GLN A 406 16.72 -23.19 6.06
N THR A 407 17.99 -23.55 6.19
CA THR A 407 19.06 -23.04 5.32
C THR A 407 18.80 -23.38 3.85
N ALA A 408 18.28 -24.58 3.56
CA ALA A 408 17.90 -24.97 2.19
C ALA A 408 16.75 -24.11 1.63
N ALA A 409 15.75 -23.77 2.45
CA ALA A 409 14.67 -22.86 2.06
C ALA A 409 15.22 -21.44 1.76
N ASP A 410 16.09 -20.90 2.61
CA ASP A 410 16.69 -19.57 2.42
C ASP A 410 17.58 -19.49 1.17
N ILE A 411 18.37 -20.54 0.89
CA ILE A 411 19.18 -20.65 -0.32
C ILE A 411 18.28 -20.70 -1.56
N LEU A 412 17.21 -21.50 -1.55
CA LEU A 412 16.25 -21.55 -2.66
C LEU A 412 15.56 -20.21 -2.89
N ILE A 413 15.08 -19.54 -1.84
CA ILE A 413 14.49 -18.20 -1.89
C ILE A 413 15.48 -17.21 -2.50
N THR A 414 16.69 -17.15 -1.95
CA THR A 414 17.73 -16.18 -2.33
C THR A 414 18.18 -16.41 -3.78
N ALA A 415 18.46 -17.66 -4.17
CA ALA A 415 18.83 -18.00 -5.54
C ALA A 415 17.72 -17.66 -6.54
N SER A 416 16.46 -17.96 -6.19
CA SER A 416 15.30 -17.66 -7.04
C SER A 416 15.12 -16.16 -7.24
N LEU A 417 15.17 -15.37 -6.16
CA LEU A 417 15.08 -13.90 -6.24
C LEU A 417 16.23 -13.31 -7.06
N ILE A 418 17.48 -13.76 -6.85
CA ILE A 418 18.65 -13.28 -7.60
C ILE A 418 18.48 -13.60 -9.10
N TRP A 419 18.13 -14.84 -9.45
CA TRP A 419 17.97 -15.27 -10.84
C TRP A 419 16.87 -14.49 -11.56
N THR A 420 15.68 -14.39 -10.96
CA THR A 420 14.55 -13.66 -11.56
C THR A 420 14.84 -12.17 -11.70
N LEU A 421 15.43 -11.52 -10.69
CA LEU A 421 15.80 -10.11 -10.75
C LEU A 421 16.92 -9.84 -11.77
N LYS A 422 17.90 -10.74 -11.91
CA LYS A 422 18.95 -10.63 -12.92
C LYS A 422 18.39 -10.72 -14.34
N ASN A 423 17.41 -11.58 -14.57
CA ASN A 423 16.74 -11.74 -15.87
C ASN A 423 15.76 -10.61 -16.19
N ALA A 424 15.27 -9.89 -15.17
CA ALA A 424 14.40 -8.72 -15.32
C ALA A 424 15.15 -7.40 -15.62
N ARG A 425 16.47 -7.45 -15.87
CA ARG A 425 17.28 -6.27 -16.24
C ARG A 425 16.85 -5.73 -17.60
N THR A 426 16.80 -4.40 -17.71
CA THR A 426 16.31 -3.72 -18.92
C THR A 426 17.40 -2.93 -19.65
N GLY A 427 18.63 -2.90 -19.12
CA GLY A 427 19.76 -2.16 -19.68
C GLY A 427 19.74 -0.65 -19.34
N PHE A 428 18.64 -0.13 -18.79
CA PHE A 428 18.56 1.25 -18.34
C PHE A 428 19.21 1.41 -16.96
N HIS A 429 20.26 2.23 -16.87
CA HIS A 429 21.07 2.42 -15.65
C HIS A 429 20.25 2.71 -14.38
N LYS A 430 19.20 3.54 -14.46
CA LYS A 430 18.31 3.85 -13.32
C LYS A 430 17.52 2.61 -12.84
N THR A 431 17.00 1.80 -13.76
CA THR A 431 16.26 0.56 -13.47
C THR A 431 17.18 -0.54 -12.94
N ASP A 432 18.32 -0.74 -13.60
CA ASP A 432 19.29 -1.77 -13.21
C ASP A 432 19.95 -1.44 -11.86
N THR A 433 20.07 -0.16 -11.49
CA THR A 433 20.50 0.26 -10.13
C THR A 433 19.51 -0.19 -9.05
N VAL A 434 18.20 -0.09 -9.31
CA VAL A 434 17.16 -0.61 -8.39
C VAL A 434 17.25 -2.12 -8.29
N ILE A 435 17.34 -2.83 -9.42
CA ILE A 435 17.50 -4.29 -9.49
C ILE A 435 18.75 -4.73 -8.68
N ASN A 436 19.88 -4.04 -8.84
CA ASN A 436 21.12 -4.33 -8.11
C ASN A 436 21.02 -4.06 -6.59
N ARG A 437 20.08 -3.22 -6.13
CA ARG A 437 19.78 -3.08 -4.70
C ARG A 437 18.82 -4.18 -4.21
N LEU A 438 17.82 -4.57 -4.99
CA LEU A 438 16.91 -5.68 -4.66
C LEU A 438 17.66 -7.02 -4.59
N ILE A 439 18.62 -7.25 -5.50
CA ILE A 439 19.53 -8.40 -5.48
C ILE A 439 20.40 -8.37 -4.21
N ARG A 440 21.00 -7.23 -3.86
CA ARG A 440 21.78 -7.09 -2.62
C ARG A 440 20.95 -7.36 -1.36
N GLY A 441 19.71 -6.85 -1.31
CA GLY A 441 18.79 -7.15 -0.21
C GLY A 441 18.48 -8.65 -0.09
N ALA A 442 18.21 -9.33 -1.21
CA ALA A 442 17.97 -10.78 -1.22
C ALA A 442 19.22 -11.61 -0.82
N VAL A 443 20.42 -11.16 -1.21
CA VAL A 443 21.68 -11.75 -0.73
C VAL A 443 21.83 -11.53 0.78
N GLN A 444 21.60 -10.31 1.27
CA GLN A 444 21.71 -9.95 2.68
C GLN A 444 20.74 -10.75 3.57
N THR A 445 19.50 -10.98 3.12
CA THR A 445 18.52 -11.80 3.87
C THR A 445 19.00 -13.24 4.04
N GLY A 446 19.46 -13.91 2.98
CA GLY A 446 19.82 -15.33 3.03
C GLY A 446 21.23 -15.62 3.56
N LEU A 447 22.21 -14.78 3.23
CA LEU A 447 23.62 -15.02 3.53
C LEU A 447 23.90 -14.97 5.03
N PHE A 448 23.39 -13.96 5.73
CA PHE A 448 23.64 -13.81 7.17
C PHE A 448 22.98 -14.94 7.97
N VAL A 449 21.74 -15.32 7.65
CA VAL A 449 21.08 -16.47 8.27
C VAL A 449 21.89 -17.75 8.04
N SER A 450 22.30 -18.02 6.80
CA SER A 450 23.06 -19.22 6.44
C SER A 450 24.39 -19.32 7.20
N ILE A 451 25.14 -18.23 7.35
CA ILE A 451 26.42 -18.22 8.08
C ILE A 451 26.21 -18.59 9.55
N PHE A 452 25.21 -17.99 10.21
CA PHE A 452 24.94 -18.29 11.62
C PHE A 452 24.35 -19.69 11.81
N ALA A 453 23.46 -20.16 10.94
CA ALA A 453 22.93 -21.53 10.98
C ALA A 453 24.01 -22.60 10.77
N ILE A 454 24.99 -22.36 9.88
CA ILE A 454 26.14 -23.25 9.70
C ILE A 454 27.06 -23.21 10.93
N GLY A 455 27.29 -22.04 11.53
CA GLY A 455 28.08 -21.89 12.76
C GLY A 455 27.45 -22.61 13.95
N ASP A 456 26.14 -22.48 14.12
CA ASP A 456 25.32 -23.20 15.12
C ASP A 456 25.43 -24.71 14.91
N LEU A 457 25.12 -25.20 13.70
CA LEU A 457 25.19 -26.62 13.39
C LEU A 457 26.60 -27.21 13.59
N PHE A 458 27.65 -26.49 13.17
CA PHE A 458 29.04 -26.93 13.35
C PHE A 458 29.41 -27.01 14.84
N SER A 459 29.18 -25.94 15.59
CA SER A 459 29.53 -25.91 17.02
C SER A 459 28.67 -26.88 17.84
N PHE A 460 27.39 -27.06 17.50
CA PHE A 460 26.53 -28.09 18.08
C PHE A 460 27.07 -29.51 17.82
N LEU A 461 27.51 -29.82 16.59
CA LEU A 461 27.94 -31.17 16.24
C LEU A 461 29.36 -31.53 16.69
N PHE A 462 30.29 -30.57 16.71
CA PHE A 462 31.71 -30.82 17.01
C PHE A 462 32.12 -30.37 18.43
N ALA A 463 31.42 -29.41 19.04
CA ALA A 463 31.71 -28.89 20.38
C ALA A 463 30.57 -29.15 21.39
N ARG A 464 29.91 -30.32 21.25
CA ARG A 464 28.70 -30.78 22.01
C ARG A 464 28.71 -30.53 23.52
N ASN A 465 29.88 -30.58 24.15
CA ASN A 465 30.03 -30.43 25.60
C ASN A 465 30.21 -28.96 26.04
N THR A 466 29.96 -28.00 25.14
CA THR A 466 30.19 -26.56 25.36
C THR A 466 28.97 -25.74 24.95
N TYR A 467 28.87 -24.51 25.45
CA TYR A 467 27.80 -23.56 25.09
C TYR A 467 28.06 -22.82 23.78
N LEU A 468 29.05 -23.25 22.98
CA LEU A 468 29.47 -22.53 21.77
C LEU A 468 28.35 -22.39 20.73
N TYR A 469 27.43 -23.36 20.65
CA TYR A 469 26.24 -23.29 19.80
C TYR A 469 25.34 -22.09 20.11
N ALA A 470 25.20 -21.72 21.39
CA ALA A 470 24.35 -20.61 21.81
C ALA A 470 24.82 -19.26 21.21
N MET A 471 26.14 -19.07 21.05
CA MET A 471 26.72 -17.88 20.42
C MET A 471 26.18 -17.64 19.00
N PHE A 472 25.92 -18.73 18.26
CA PHE A 472 25.38 -18.68 16.90
C PHE A 472 23.85 -18.75 16.89
N ALA A 473 23.22 -19.50 17.80
CA ALA A 473 21.77 -19.66 17.85
C ALA A 473 21.02 -18.37 18.25
N TYR A 474 21.49 -17.63 19.27
CA TYR A 474 20.79 -16.43 19.77
C TYR A 474 20.55 -15.34 18.69
N PRO A 475 21.50 -15.05 17.77
CA PRO A 475 21.27 -14.08 16.70
C PRO A 475 20.29 -14.51 15.60
N ILE A 476 20.12 -15.81 15.30
CA ILE A 476 19.43 -16.27 14.07
C ILE A 476 17.99 -15.72 13.97
N GLY A 477 17.17 -15.87 15.01
CA GLY A 477 15.80 -15.37 15.03
C GLY A 477 15.71 -13.85 14.74
N ARG A 478 16.62 -13.08 15.33
CA ARG A 478 16.74 -11.62 15.11
C ARG A 478 17.27 -11.27 13.73
N ILE A 479 18.12 -12.09 13.11
CA ILE A 479 18.55 -11.87 11.72
C ILE A 479 17.34 -12.02 10.80
N TYR A 480 16.47 -13.02 11.00
CA TYR A 480 15.21 -13.12 10.23
C TYR A 480 14.32 -11.88 10.41
N THR A 481 14.09 -11.42 11.64
CA THR A 481 13.26 -10.22 11.89
C THR A 481 13.85 -8.96 11.24
N ASN A 482 15.14 -8.69 11.48
CA ASN A 482 15.78 -7.47 11.02
C ASN A 482 15.95 -7.43 9.51
N THR A 483 16.28 -8.56 8.87
CA THR A 483 16.43 -8.61 7.40
C THR A 483 15.08 -8.54 6.67
N LEU A 484 14.01 -9.07 7.27
CA LEU A 484 12.64 -8.87 6.78
C LEU A 484 12.23 -7.39 6.91
N LEU A 485 12.48 -6.78 8.08
CA LEU A 485 12.14 -5.40 8.35
C LEU A 485 12.94 -4.42 7.45
N ASP A 486 14.22 -4.69 7.19
CA ASP A 486 15.03 -3.93 6.23
C ASP A 486 14.50 -4.11 4.79
N THR A 487 14.10 -5.33 4.40
CA THR A 487 13.47 -5.59 3.10
C THR A 487 12.18 -4.78 2.90
N LEU A 488 11.38 -4.63 3.95
CA LEU A 488 10.16 -3.81 3.95
C LEU A 488 10.48 -2.30 3.92
N ASN A 489 11.43 -1.86 4.75
CA ASN A 489 11.83 -0.46 4.88
C ASN A 489 12.58 0.06 3.65
N ALA A 490 13.28 -0.81 2.90
CA ALA A 490 13.92 -0.47 1.64
C ALA A 490 12.93 0.16 0.63
N ARG A 491 11.64 -0.24 0.66
CA ARG A 491 10.57 0.34 -0.17
C ARG A 491 10.39 1.84 0.05
N ASN A 492 10.60 2.33 1.28
CA ASN A 492 10.47 3.76 1.61
C ASN A 492 11.69 4.58 1.16
N ARG A 493 12.90 4.01 1.20
CA ARG A 493 14.11 4.67 0.67
C ARG A 493 14.01 4.97 -0.83
N PHE A 494 13.34 4.10 -1.61
CA PHE A 494 13.07 4.34 -3.03
C PHE A 494 12.06 5.47 -3.29
N LYS A 495 11.13 5.76 -2.36
CA LYS A 495 10.25 6.94 -2.46
C LYS A 495 11.03 8.23 -2.17
N GLN A 496 11.81 8.28 -1.10
CA GLN A 496 12.58 9.47 -0.72
C GLN A 496 13.65 9.85 -1.77
N GLN A 497 14.29 8.87 -2.41
CA GLN A 497 15.28 9.17 -3.47
C GLN A 497 14.64 9.69 -4.77
N LYS A 498 13.31 9.62 -4.96
CA LYS A 498 12.62 10.36 -6.03
C LYS A 498 12.35 11.82 -5.67
N THR A 499 12.35 12.18 -4.38
CA THR A 499 12.14 13.56 -3.90
C THR A 499 13.45 14.31 -3.65
N GLY A 500 14.56 13.59 -3.44
CA GLY A 500 15.86 14.16 -3.04
C GLY A 500 16.88 14.40 -4.16
N THR A 501 16.54 14.16 -5.44
CA THR A 501 17.38 14.51 -6.59
C THR A 501 16.54 15.17 -7.68
N MET A 502 16.23 16.45 -7.48
CA MET A 502 16.26 17.39 -8.61
C MET A 502 17.75 17.62 -8.90
N ASP A 503 18.32 16.82 -9.79
CA ASP A 503 19.70 16.99 -10.23
C ASP A 503 19.83 18.36 -10.91
N VAL A 504 20.66 19.23 -10.31
CA VAL A 504 21.00 20.58 -10.80
C VAL A 504 21.68 20.53 -12.18
N ASP A 505 22.13 19.35 -12.60
CA ASP A 505 22.79 19.07 -13.88
C ASP A 505 21.88 19.20 -15.13
N SER A 506 20.59 19.46 -14.95
CA SER A 506 19.64 19.61 -16.07
C SER A 506 19.80 20.91 -16.86
N GLU A 507 20.32 21.99 -16.25
CA GLU A 507 20.56 23.26 -16.98
C GLU A 507 21.86 23.25 -17.81
N GLY A 508 22.89 22.53 -17.35
CA GLY A 508 24.16 22.36 -18.08
C GLY A 508 24.01 21.58 -19.39
N ASN A 509 23.18 20.53 -19.39
CA ASN A 509 22.92 19.76 -20.62
C ASN A 509 21.95 20.47 -21.57
N ALA A 510 21.01 21.28 -21.07
CA ALA A 510 20.09 22.06 -21.92
C ALA A 510 20.80 23.16 -22.74
N THR A 511 21.92 23.69 -22.21
CA THR A 511 22.76 24.66 -22.93
C THR A 511 23.72 23.98 -23.92
N ALA A 512 24.32 22.84 -23.55
CA ALA A 512 25.16 22.05 -24.47
C ALA A 512 24.39 21.53 -25.70
N PHE A 513 23.14 21.06 -25.52
CA PHE A 513 22.34 20.53 -26.61
C PHE A 513 21.92 21.60 -27.64
N ARG A 514 21.83 22.88 -27.23
CA ARG A 514 21.48 24.00 -28.12
C ARG A 514 22.62 24.49 -29.02
N MET A 515 23.86 24.05 -28.81
CA MET A 515 25.02 24.48 -29.60
C MET A 515 25.47 23.52 -30.70
N THR A 516 24.83 22.35 -30.88
CA THR A 516 25.39 21.27 -31.73
C THR A 516 24.55 20.91 -32.96
N GLU A 517 23.32 21.42 -33.12
CA GLU A 517 22.49 21.19 -34.33
C GLU A 517 22.36 22.44 -35.22
N GLN A 518 23.47 22.80 -35.87
CA GLN A 518 23.44 23.44 -37.20
C GLN A 518 24.28 22.61 -38.18
N SER A 519 23.67 21.56 -38.77
CA SER A 519 24.15 20.99 -40.03
C SER A 519 23.00 20.31 -40.79
N ASN A 520 23.03 20.43 -42.12
CA ASN A 520 21.86 20.20 -42.98
C ASN A 520 21.55 18.71 -43.20
N VAL A 521 20.28 18.32 -43.09
CA VAL A 521 19.78 17.02 -43.57
C VAL A 521 19.07 17.19 -44.90
N HIS A 522 19.60 16.55 -45.94
CA HIS A 522 19.04 16.54 -47.30
C HIS A 522 18.16 15.31 -47.46
N VAL A 523 16.84 15.49 -47.60
CA VAL A 523 15.88 14.36 -47.68
C VAL A 523 15.61 13.99 -49.14
N LYS A 524 16.07 12.81 -49.57
CA LYS A 524 15.53 12.15 -50.77
C LYS A 524 14.23 11.44 -50.41
N HIS A 525 13.13 11.82 -51.06
CA HIS A 525 11.94 11.00 -51.12
C HIS A 525 12.02 10.07 -52.33
N GLU A 526 11.85 8.77 -52.10
CA GLU A 526 11.59 7.77 -53.15
C GLU A 526 10.20 7.19 -52.90
N ILE A 527 9.28 7.40 -53.84
CA ILE A 527 7.89 6.97 -53.75
C ILE A 527 7.73 5.76 -54.68
N ILE A 528 7.69 4.57 -54.10
CA ILE A 528 7.40 3.35 -54.85
C ILE A 528 5.90 3.35 -55.18
N THR A 529 5.58 3.51 -56.47
CA THR A 529 4.19 3.45 -56.97
C THR A 529 4.14 2.35 -58.03
N ASP A 530 3.45 1.25 -57.73
CA ASP A 530 3.33 0.12 -58.63
C ASP A 530 2.33 0.44 -59.76
N THR A 531 2.86 0.80 -60.94
CA THR A 531 2.07 1.03 -62.16
C THR A 531 2.85 0.57 -63.39
N SER A 532 2.16 -0.14 -64.27
CA SER A 532 2.73 -0.81 -65.44
C SER A 532 3.35 0.15 -66.46
N GLU A 533 4.42 -0.33 -67.11
CA GLU A 533 5.22 0.40 -68.09
C GLU A 533 4.38 1.02 -69.24
N ARG A 534 4.52 2.33 -69.44
CA ARG A 534 4.36 2.99 -70.74
C ARG A 534 5.27 4.23 -70.82
N SER A 535 5.95 4.39 -71.94
CA SER A 535 7.10 5.28 -72.13
C SER A 535 6.79 6.78 -72.04
N MET A 536 7.75 7.54 -71.52
CA MET A 536 7.69 9.00 -71.35
C MET A 536 8.29 9.75 -72.55
N GLU A 537 7.56 9.86 -73.67
CA GLU A 537 7.93 10.78 -74.78
C GLU A 537 6.81 11.73 -75.24
N GLU A 538 5.58 11.64 -74.70
CA GLU A 538 4.41 12.36 -75.25
C GLU A 538 3.76 13.46 -74.36
N ARG A 539 4.42 13.99 -73.31
CA ARG A 539 3.75 14.94 -72.38
C ARG A 539 4.33 16.36 -72.21
N ASP A 540 5.52 16.66 -72.71
CA ASP A 540 6.13 18.01 -72.57
C ASP A 540 5.70 18.97 -73.70
N ALA A 541 4.39 19.26 -73.77
CA ALA A 541 3.85 20.08 -74.86
C ALA A 541 2.75 21.09 -74.48
N LYS A 542 2.41 21.33 -73.20
CA LYS A 542 1.16 22.08 -72.89
C LYS A 542 1.19 23.35 -72.03
N TYR A 543 2.15 23.60 -71.13
CA TYR A 543 2.10 24.84 -70.30
C TYR A 543 3.45 25.56 -70.14
N LYS A 544 3.50 26.78 -70.70
CA LYS A 544 4.52 27.82 -70.47
C LYS A 544 3.89 28.96 -69.64
N ALA A 545 4.75 29.60 -68.85
CA ALA A 545 4.76 31.02 -68.43
C ALA A 545 3.50 31.66 -67.80
N ASP A 546 3.69 32.25 -66.62
CA ASP A 546 3.40 33.66 -66.30
C ASP A 546 4.37 34.09 -65.15
N GLU A 547 4.39 35.37 -64.75
CA GLU A 547 5.56 35.97 -64.06
C GLU A 547 5.22 36.96 -62.91
N VAL A 548 6.26 37.42 -62.17
CA VAL A 548 6.35 38.59 -61.23
C VAL A 548 5.51 38.51 -59.92
N TYR A 549 5.83 39.11 -58.74
CA TYR A 549 6.66 40.28 -58.38
C TYR A 549 7.50 40.16 -57.06
N GLN A 550 8.58 40.95 -57.05
CA GLN A 550 9.59 41.34 -56.05
C GLN A 550 9.27 41.36 -54.54
N SER A 551 10.33 41.19 -53.72
CA SER A 551 10.53 41.94 -52.46
C SER A 551 11.97 42.48 -52.38
N ASN A 552 12.13 43.71 -51.88
CA ASN A 552 13.42 44.41 -51.80
C ASN A 552 14.20 44.05 -50.54
N GLY A 553 15.51 43.88 -50.66
CA GLY A 553 16.44 43.90 -49.52
C GLY A 553 17.04 45.30 -49.30
N THR A 554 17.52 45.56 -48.08
CA THR A 554 18.34 46.74 -47.76
C THR A 554 19.57 46.29 -46.97
N MET A 555 20.74 46.77 -47.39
CA MET A 555 22.02 46.71 -46.69
C MET A 555 21.92 47.40 -45.30
N ILE A 556 22.80 47.18 -44.32
CA ILE A 556 24.27 47.22 -44.31
C ILE A 556 24.85 46.07 -43.47
#